data_AF-A0A6A6VI29-F1
#
_entry.id   AF-A0A6A6VI29-F1
#
_cell.length_a   1.000
_cell.length_b   1.000
_cell.length_c   1.000
_cell.angle_alpha   90.00
_cell.angle_beta   90.00
_cell.angle_gamma   90.00
#
_symmetry.space_group_name_H-M   'P 1'
#
loop_
_entity.id
_entity.type
_entity.pdbx_description
1 polymer ?
#
loop_
_entity_poly.entity_id
_entity_poly.type
_entity_poly.pdbx_seq_one_letter_code
_entity_poly.pdbx_strand_id
1 'polypeptide(L)'
;MENLDLENLSPQMQLIQHWSSFGQRGKTPDHRIGPWNWRKEPFVSPVSCPWHVAIQPHQLPLLLLGFLPRLADERLPADMIFVVGEVMTSHIFMSSSKRNDVSASEDKWFIYADGPDSEGEVRLHFHRSWTGIKVFELVIDAGLDGYGKDGQGASITSIIYENDPEEKWKDADAEEYKRVAREVCWWVLNVRLGAEDLVIEKLLGLLRVSEEESREAS
;
A
#
# COMPACT_ATOMS: atom_id res chain seq x y z
N MET A 1 -26.88 -10.49 -2.52
CA MET A 1 -26.16 -9.23 -2.81
C MET A 1 -25.39 -9.53 -4.08
N GLU A 2 -25.88 -9.08 -5.24
CA GLU A 2 -25.26 -9.38 -6.53
C GLU A 2 -23.84 -8.81 -6.56
N ASN A 3 -22.86 -9.66 -6.89
CA ASN A 3 -21.52 -9.21 -7.23
C ASN A 3 -21.66 -8.40 -8.52
N LEU A 4 -21.60 -7.07 -8.39
CA LEU A 4 -21.42 -6.19 -9.53
C LEU A 4 -20.08 -6.58 -10.18
N ASP A 5 -20.14 -7.17 -11.37
CA ASP A 5 -18.96 -7.46 -12.18
C ASP A 5 -18.19 -6.15 -12.42
N LEU A 6 -17.11 -5.98 -11.66
CA LEU A 6 -16.29 -4.78 -11.60
C LEU A 6 -15.68 -4.41 -12.96
N GLU A 7 -15.52 -5.39 -13.84
CA GLU A 7 -14.99 -5.21 -15.19
C GLU A 7 -15.96 -4.49 -16.13
N ASN A 8 -17.26 -4.44 -15.79
CA ASN A 8 -18.28 -3.76 -16.58
C ASN A 8 -18.58 -2.32 -16.12
N LEU A 9 -17.90 -1.84 -15.08
CA LEU A 9 -18.03 -0.45 -14.64
C LEU A 9 -17.40 0.50 -15.65
N SER A 10 -17.99 1.67 -15.83
CA SER A 10 -17.36 2.72 -16.65
C SER A 10 -15.98 3.09 -16.09
N PRO A 11 -15.02 3.52 -16.94
CA PRO A 11 -13.68 3.91 -16.46
C PRO A 11 -13.71 4.98 -15.35
N GLN A 12 -14.71 5.86 -15.36
CA GLN A 12 -14.91 6.86 -14.32
C GLN A 12 -15.32 6.23 -12.98
N MET A 13 -16.20 5.23 -13.00
CA MET A 13 -16.62 4.51 -11.79
C MET A 13 -15.48 3.67 -11.22
N GLN A 14 -14.69 3.02 -12.08
CA GLN A 14 -13.47 2.31 -11.65
C GLN A 14 -12.48 3.27 -10.97
N LEU A 15 -12.30 4.47 -11.53
CA LEU A 15 -11.46 5.51 -10.95
C LEU A 15 -11.97 5.97 -9.58
N ILE A 16 -13.28 6.21 -9.44
CA ILE A 16 -13.90 6.61 -8.17
C ILE A 16 -13.75 5.51 -7.12
N GLN A 17 -13.96 4.24 -7.50
CA GLN A 17 -13.81 3.10 -6.60
C GLN A 17 -12.35 2.89 -6.17
N HIS A 18 -11.42 3.07 -7.11
CA HIS A 18 -9.99 3.01 -6.85
C HIS A 18 -9.56 4.11 -5.88
N TRP A 19 -9.99 5.35 -6.14
CA TRP A 19 -9.79 6.48 -5.24
C TRP A 19 -10.43 6.25 -3.85
N SER A 20 -11.61 5.64 -3.80
CA SER A 20 -12.26 5.30 -2.51
C SER A 20 -11.44 4.29 -1.71
N SER A 21 -10.76 3.35 -2.37
CA SER A 21 -9.99 2.28 -1.72
C SER A 21 -8.58 2.73 -1.30
N PHE A 22 -7.92 3.51 -2.16
CA PHE A 22 -6.50 3.83 -2.07
C PHE A 22 -6.20 5.32 -1.84
N GLY A 23 -7.19 6.19 -1.98
CA GLY A 23 -7.06 7.63 -1.83
C GLY A 23 -6.56 8.34 -3.08
N GLN A 24 -6.11 9.58 -2.90
CA GLN A 24 -5.52 10.35 -3.99
C GLN A 24 -4.14 9.76 -4.39
N ARG A 25 -3.79 9.92 -5.67
CA ARG A 25 -2.43 9.64 -6.13
C ARG A 25 -1.44 10.48 -5.35
N GLY A 26 -0.42 9.82 -4.81
CA GLY A 26 0.58 10.50 -4.01
C GLY A 26 1.50 11.37 -4.87
N LYS A 27 1.85 12.54 -4.35
CA LYS A 27 2.98 13.32 -4.86
C LYS A 27 4.24 12.76 -4.21
N THR A 28 5.26 12.48 -5.01
CA THR A 28 6.56 12.03 -4.50
C THR A 28 7.12 13.07 -3.52
N PRO A 29 7.47 12.69 -2.28
CA PRO A 29 8.12 13.58 -1.34
C PRO A 29 9.49 14.06 -1.86
N ASP A 30 9.92 15.25 -1.42
CA ASP A 30 11.27 15.77 -1.68
C ASP A 30 12.31 15.29 -0.65
N HIS A 31 11.85 14.62 0.42
CA HIS A 31 12.68 14.06 1.46
C HIS A 31 12.11 12.71 1.93
N ARG A 32 12.96 11.91 2.58
CA ARG A 32 12.56 10.63 3.15
C ARG A 32 11.62 10.82 4.33
N ILE A 33 10.47 10.17 4.28
CA ILE A 33 9.50 10.15 5.37
C ILE A 33 9.98 9.17 6.44
N GLY A 34 9.96 9.65 7.70
CA GLY A 34 10.44 8.91 8.84
C GLY A 34 9.33 8.37 9.74
N PRO A 35 9.68 7.47 10.67
CA PRO A 35 8.73 6.86 11.60
C PRO A 35 8.04 7.85 12.55
N TRP A 36 8.66 8.97 12.89
CA TRP A 36 8.14 9.96 13.86
C TRP A 36 7.00 10.83 13.31
N ASN A 37 6.71 10.76 12.01
CA ASN A 37 5.70 11.57 11.37
C ASN A 37 4.26 11.10 11.62
N TRP A 38 4.04 9.91 12.22
CA TRP A 38 2.71 9.35 12.42
C TRP A 38 2.61 8.48 13.68
N ARG A 39 1.41 8.43 14.28
CA ARG A 39 1.13 7.50 15.38
C ARG A 39 1.02 6.07 14.84
N LYS A 40 1.69 5.11 15.48
CA LYS A 40 1.79 3.74 14.98
C LYS A 40 1.50 2.71 16.05
N GLU A 41 0.80 1.67 15.63
CA GLU A 41 0.60 0.45 16.39
C GLU A 41 1.42 -0.67 15.68
N PRO A 42 2.25 -1.42 16.42
CA PRO A 42 2.96 -2.57 15.86
C PRO A 42 1.99 -3.73 15.58
N PHE A 43 2.44 -4.71 14.80
CA PHE A 43 1.71 -5.97 14.69
C PHE A 43 1.65 -6.70 16.03
N VAL A 44 0.53 -7.34 16.29
CA VAL A 44 0.27 -8.24 17.42
C VAL A 44 0.70 -9.67 17.06
N SER A 45 0.30 -10.17 15.90
CA SER A 45 0.59 -11.53 15.43
C SER A 45 1.03 -11.54 13.95
N PRO A 46 2.23 -11.01 13.65
CA PRO A 46 2.70 -10.90 12.27
C PRO A 46 2.94 -12.28 11.64
N VAL A 47 2.48 -12.44 10.40
CA VAL A 47 2.78 -13.59 9.53
C VAL A 47 3.60 -13.10 8.35
N SER A 48 4.66 -13.82 8.01
CA SER A 48 5.50 -13.54 6.84
C SER A 48 5.18 -14.51 5.71
N CYS A 49 5.04 -13.97 4.50
CA CYS A 49 4.88 -14.74 3.27
C CYS A 49 6.00 -14.37 2.28
N PRO A 50 6.73 -15.35 1.71
CA PRO A 50 7.69 -15.09 0.65
C PRO A 50 7.04 -14.41 -0.55
N TRP A 51 7.72 -13.40 -1.09
CA TRP A 51 7.27 -12.70 -2.27
C TRP A 51 8.47 -12.13 -3.02
N HIS A 52 8.85 -12.79 -4.12
CA HIS A 52 10.02 -12.43 -4.91
C HIS A 52 9.60 -11.54 -6.08
N VAL A 53 9.87 -10.23 -5.98
CA VAL A 53 9.55 -9.27 -7.04
C VAL A 53 10.74 -8.36 -7.28
N ALA A 54 11.26 -8.36 -8.50
CA ALA A 54 12.30 -7.44 -8.91
C ALA A 54 11.79 -5.98 -8.89
N ILE A 55 12.62 -5.08 -8.37
CA ILE A 55 12.37 -3.63 -8.35
C ILE A 55 13.30 -2.99 -9.37
N GLN A 56 12.73 -2.19 -10.27
CA GLN A 56 13.56 -1.46 -11.23
C GLN A 56 14.44 -0.44 -10.50
N PRO A 57 15.72 -0.26 -10.87
CA PRO A 57 16.64 0.62 -10.13
C PRO A 57 16.13 2.06 -9.91
N HIS A 58 15.40 2.61 -10.88
CA HIS A 58 14.82 3.95 -10.80
C HIS A 58 13.60 4.05 -9.85
N GLN A 59 13.00 2.93 -9.47
CA GLN A 59 11.84 2.86 -8.57
C GLN A 59 12.25 2.73 -7.10
N LEU A 60 13.41 2.14 -6.81
CA LEU A 60 13.89 1.96 -5.44
C LEU A 60 13.94 3.28 -4.64
N PRO A 61 14.46 4.40 -5.18
CA PRO A 61 14.42 5.67 -4.47
C PRO A 61 13.01 6.14 -4.10
N LEU A 62 12.00 5.86 -4.94
CA LEU A 62 10.61 6.25 -4.67
C LEU A 62 10.02 5.46 -3.50
N LEU A 63 10.35 4.16 -3.40
CA LEU A 63 9.97 3.34 -2.25
C LEU A 63 10.64 3.84 -0.96
N LEU A 64 11.93 4.19 -1.03
CA LEU A 64 12.70 4.69 0.11
C LEU A 64 12.23 6.06 0.63
N LEU A 65 11.68 6.90 -0.25
CA LEU A 65 11.12 8.19 0.15
C LEU A 65 9.83 8.04 0.96
N GLY A 66 9.01 7.02 0.67
CA GLY A 66 7.73 6.80 1.32
C GLY A 66 6.65 7.79 0.88
N PHE A 67 5.63 7.96 1.73
CA PHE A 67 4.49 8.84 1.46
C PHE A 67 3.90 9.38 2.76
N LEU A 68 3.79 10.71 2.84
CA LEU A 68 3.14 11.42 3.94
C LEU A 68 1.77 11.91 3.47
N PRO A 69 0.66 11.48 4.09
CA PRO A 69 -0.67 11.98 3.74
C PRO A 69 -0.75 13.47 4.06
N ARG A 70 -1.42 14.23 3.18
CA ARG A 70 -1.76 15.63 3.44
C ARG A 70 -2.77 15.67 4.58
N LEU A 71 -2.46 16.45 5.60
CA LEU A 71 -3.43 16.76 6.63
C LEU A 71 -4.54 17.59 5.98
N ALA A 72 -5.78 17.17 6.17
CA ALA A 72 -6.92 17.95 5.73
C ALA A 72 -6.99 19.21 6.61
N ASP A 73 -6.64 20.33 5.98
CA ASP A 73 -6.67 21.72 6.47
C ASP A 73 -5.61 22.11 7.54
N GLU A 74 -4.58 22.85 7.10
CA GLU A 74 -3.64 23.60 7.94
C GLU A 74 -4.26 24.84 8.61
N ARG A 75 -5.59 25.00 8.60
CA ARG A 75 -6.31 26.11 9.24
C ARG A 75 -6.70 25.84 10.70
N LEU A 76 -5.82 25.20 11.47
CA LEU A 76 -5.91 25.34 12.93
C LEU A 76 -5.14 26.62 13.33
N PRO A 77 -5.81 27.68 13.81
CA PRO A 77 -5.11 28.83 14.36
C PRO A 77 -4.21 28.37 15.51
N ALA A 78 -3.09 29.06 15.70
CA ALA A 78 -2.02 28.75 16.66
C ALA A 78 -2.46 28.72 18.15
N ASP A 79 -3.76 28.75 18.41
CA ASP A 79 -4.39 29.13 19.67
C ASP A 79 -5.16 27.95 20.31
N MET A 80 -5.20 26.77 19.69
CA MET A 80 -5.84 25.58 20.29
C MET A 80 -4.93 24.89 21.32
N ILE A 81 -4.78 25.57 22.45
CA ILE A 81 -4.61 24.95 23.77
C ILE A 81 -5.98 24.37 24.18
N PHE A 82 -5.98 23.13 24.65
CA PHE A 82 -7.16 22.37 25.07
C PHE A 82 -8.07 23.13 26.06
N VAL A 83 -9.35 23.30 25.71
CA VAL A 83 -10.44 23.48 26.68
C VAL A 83 -11.66 22.65 26.26
N VAL A 84 -12.24 21.96 27.24
CA VAL A 84 -13.32 20.97 27.15
C VAL A 84 -14.69 21.65 27.03
N GLY A 85 -15.58 21.16 26.15
CA GLY A 85 -17.03 21.36 26.31
C GLY A 85 -17.87 21.51 25.02
N GLU A 86 -18.73 20.53 24.78
CA GLU A 86 -20.05 20.55 24.09
C GLU A 86 -20.21 20.76 22.56
N VAL A 87 -20.63 19.65 21.94
CA VAL A 87 -21.69 19.36 20.94
C VAL A 87 -22.16 20.45 19.96
N MET A 88 -21.96 20.20 18.66
CA MET A 88 -23.01 20.40 17.64
C MET A 88 -22.91 19.38 16.49
N THR A 89 -24.08 18.91 16.07
CA THR A 89 -24.32 17.81 15.14
C THR A 89 -24.45 18.32 13.71
N SER A 90 -23.71 17.72 12.76
CA SER A 90 -24.13 17.66 11.35
C SER A 90 -23.61 16.37 10.70
N HIS A 91 -24.52 15.67 10.04
CA HIS A 91 -24.42 14.28 9.64
C HIS A 91 -23.45 14.03 8.48
N ILE A 92 -22.38 13.26 8.74
CA ILE A 92 -21.76 12.38 7.74
C ILE A 92 -21.56 11.01 8.41
N PHE A 93 -22.13 9.99 7.78
CA PHE A 93 -22.27 8.63 8.30
C PHE A 93 -20.99 7.83 8.03
N MET A 94 -20.06 7.73 8.99
CA MET A 94 -19.10 6.62 9.10
C MET A 94 -18.73 6.36 10.58
N SER A 95 -19.38 5.34 11.14
CA SER A 95 -19.09 4.61 12.39
C SER A 95 -17.68 3.95 12.31
N SER A 96 -16.80 3.82 13.31
CA SER A 96 -16.83 3.99 14.77
C SER A 96 -15.37 4.05 15.27
N SER A 97 -14.95 5.13 15.93
CA SER A 97 -14.06 5.11 17.12
C SER A 97 -13.83 6.53 17.65
N LYS A 98 -13.96 6.67 18.96
CA LYS A 98 -13.92 7.94 19.70
C LYS A 98 -12.49 8.49 19.83
N ARG A 99 -12.36 9.79 19.52
CA ARG A 99 -11.34 10.81 19.91
C ARG A 99 -10.19 11.10 18.93
N ASN A 100 -10.08 12.41 18.67
CA ASN A 100 -9.10 13.18 17.91
C ASN A 100 -9.16 13.01 16.38
N ASP A 101 -10.14 13.72 15.82
CA ASP A 101 -10.44 13.86 14.40
C ASP A 101 -9.29 14.62 13.70
N VAL A 102 -8.25 13.90 13.29
CA VAL A 102 -7.52 14.23 12.07
C VAL A 102 -8.46 13.80 10.96
N SER A 103 -9.27 14.74 10.48
CA SER A 103 -10.26 14.53 9.43
C SER A 103 -9.69 13.62 8.36
N ALA A 104 -10.39 12.51 8.08
CA ALA A 104 -9.96 11.46 7.16
C ALA A 104 -9.31 12.06 5.92
N SER A 105 -7.97 12.03 5.88
CA SER A 105 -7.25 12.58 4.74
C SER A 105 -7.72 11.85 3.48
N GLU A 106 -7.93 12.59 2.39
CA GLU A 106 -8.15 12.01 1.06
C GLU A 106 -7.05 10.99 0.72
N ASP A 107 -5.88 11.21 1.32
CA ASP A 107 -4.74 10.29 1.34
C ASP A 107 -4.98 9.18 2.37
N LYS A 108 -5.19 7.95 1.90
CA LYS A 108 -5.57 6.79 2.74
C LYS A 108 -4.39 6.07 3.39
N TRP A 109 -3.17 6.44 3.03
CA TRP A 109 -1.97 5.72 3.41
C TRP A 109 -0.94 6.66 4.04
N PHE A 110 -0.21 6.14 5.02
CA PHE A 110 1.06 6.65 5.49
C PHE A 110 2.10 5.57 5.28
N ILE A 111 3.19 5.90 4.58
CA ILE A 111 4.21 4.94 4.17
C ILE A 111 5.58 5.51 4.52
N TYR A 112 6.41 4.71 5.17
CA TYR A 112 7.80 5.09 5.45
C TYR A 112 8.70 3.87 5.33
N ALA A 113 9.98 4.11 5.04
CA ALA A 113 10.98 3.07 4.95
C ALA A 113 11.96 3.17 6.12
N ASP A 114 12.35 2.04 6.70
CA ASP A 114 13.51 1.86 7.57
C ASP A 114 14.64 1.15 6.78
N GLY A 115 15.90 1.44 7.10
CA GLY A 115 17.08 0.89 6.40
C GLY A 115 17.62 1.76 5.24
N PRO A 116 18.47 1.23 4.33
CA PRO A 116 19.05 -0.10 4.40
C PRO A 116 19.82 -0.29 5.70
N ASP A 117 19.69 -1.47 6.32
CA ASP A 117 20.47 -1.84 7.50
C ASP A 117 21.91 -2.26 7.13
N SER A 118 22.67 -2.82 8.09
CA SER A 118 24.04 -3.29 7.84
C SER A 118 24.12 -4.44 6.82
N GLU A 119 23.02 -5.11 6.53
CA GLU A 119 22.94 -6.16 5.53
C GLU A 119 22.36 -5.68 4.19
N GLY A 120 21.94 -4.42 4.09
CA GLY A 120 21.25 -3.91 2.91
C GLY A 120 19.75 -4.20 2.88
N GLU A 121 19.15 -4.65 3.99
CA GLU A 121 17.71 -4.86 4.09
C GLU A 121 16.99 -3.54 4.35
N VAL A 122 15.91 -3.32 3.60
CA VAL A 122 15.00 -2.19 3.76
C VAL A 122 13.62 -2.72 4.16
N ARG A 123 12.98 -2.06 5.12
CA ARG A 123 11.61 -2.38 5.53
C ARG A 123 10.68 -1.23 5.20
N LEU A 124 9.68 -1.48 4.35
CA LEU A 124 8.68 -0.50 3.98
C LEU A 124 7.39 -0.77 4.76
N HIS A 125 6.94 0.21 5.53
CA HIS A 125 5.80 0.07 6.44
C HIS A 125 4.59 0.79 5.87
N PHE A 126 3.45 0.09 5.79
CA PHE A 126 2.21 0.64 5.26
C PHE A 126 1.17 0.77 6.36
N HIS A 127 0.71 1.99 6.60
CA HIS A 127 -0.30 2.30 7.61
C HIS A 127 -1.53 2.95 6.96
N ARG A 128 -2.71 2.71 7.54
CA ARG A 128 -3.87 3.55 7.25
C ARG A 128 -3.67 4.90 7.92
N SER A 129 -3.78 5.98 7.16
CA SER A 129 -3.57 7.33 7.68
C SER A 129 -4.53 7.63 8.85
N TRP A 130 -5.84 7.42 8.66
CA TRP A 130 -6.85 7.84 9.65
C TRP A 130 -6.89 7.01 10.94
N THR A 131 -6.33 5.79 10.97
CA THR A 131 -6.24 4.99 12.22
C THR A 131 -4.83 4.87 12.76
N GLY A 132 -3.79 5.01 11.92
CA GLY A 132 -2.41 4.66 12.26
C GLY A 132 -2.14 3.16 12.31
N ILE A 133 -3.15 2.31 12.06
CA ILE A 133 -3.02 0.85 12.06
C ILE A 133 -2.09 0.43 10.92
N LYS A 134 -1.12 -0.41 11.24
CA LYS A 134 -0.21 -1.01 10.27
C LYS A 134 -0.94 -2.14 9.53
N VAL A 135 -0.92 -2.10 8.21
CA VAL A 135 -1.61 -3.08 7.36
C VAL A 135 -0.67 -4.19 6.92
N PHE A 136 0.50 -3.83 6.39
CA PHE A 136 1.55 -4.77 6.01
C PHE A 136 2.92 -4.08 5.98
N GLU A 137 3.97 -4.88 5.92
CA GLU A 137 5.36 -4.48 5.66
C GLU A 137 5.89 -5.23 4.43
N LEU A 138 6.72 -4.55 3.65
CA LEU A 138 7.52 -5.20 2.61
C LEU A 138 8.97 -5.24 3.06
N VAL A 139 9.58 -6.41 2.94
CA VAL A 139 11.01 -6.60 3.14
C VAL A 139 11.68 -6.57 1.78
N ILE A 140 12.63 -5.66 1.61
CA ILE A 140 13.35 -5.42 0.36
C ILE A 140 14.81 -5.72 0.61
N ASP A 141 15.39 -6.58 -0.21
CA ASP A 141 16.83 -6.68 -0.35
C ASP A 141 17.29 -5.61 -1.32
N ALA A 142 17.93 -4.55 -0.80
CA ALA A 142 18.51 -3.48 -1.61
C ALA A 142 20.03 -3.61 -1.74
N GLY A 143 20.68 -4.47 -0.97
CA GLY A 143 22.13 -4.44 -0.81
C GLY A 143 22.63 -3.10 -0.24
N LEU A 144 23.95 -2.91 -0.20
CA LEU A 144 24.56 -1.66 0.28
C LEU A 144 24.69 -0.59 -0.81
N ASP A 145 24.53 -0.99 -2.07
CA ASP A 145 24.71 -0.16 -3.27
C ASP A 145 23.41 0.01 -4.10
N GLY A 146 22.30 -0.58 -3.66
CA GLY A 146 21.03 -0.55 -4.38
C GLY A 146 20.82 -1.71 -5.37
N TYR A 147 21.76 -2.66 -5.45
CA TYR A 147 21.73 -3.78 -6.41
C TYR A 147 21.40 -5.14 -5.79
N GLY A 148 20.87 -5.18 -4.57
CA GLY A 148 20.54 -6.43 -3.88
C GLY A 148 21.80 -7.24 -3.52
N LYS A 149 21.64 -8.30 -2.72
CA LYS A 149 22.76 -9.19 -2.36
C LYS A 149 23.25 -10.04 -3.53
N ASP A 150 22.40 -10.25 -4.54
CA ASP A 150 22.71 -11.02 -5.75
C ASP A 150 23.34 -10.19 -6.88
N GLY A 151 23.39 -8.87 -6.73
CA GLY A 151 23.91 -7.92 -7.72
C GLY A 151 23.01 -7.71 -8.93
N GLN A 152 21.78 -8.24 -8.96
CA GLN A 152 20.85 -8.14 -10.08
C GLN A 152 19.87 -6.96 -9.96
N GLY A 153 19.91 -6.24 -8.83
CA GLY A 153 18.97 -5.18 -8.51
C GLY A 153 18.26 -5.44 -7.20
N ALA A 154 17.64 -4.39 -6.65
CA ALA A 154 16.82 -4.57 -5.46
C ALA A 154 15.60 -5.45 -5.75
N SER A 155 15.18 -6.25 -4.77
CA SER A 155 13.98 -7.08 -4.88
C SER A 155 13.20 -7.12 -3.58
N ILE A 156 11.88 -7.24 -3.68
CA ILE A 156 11.05 -7.65 -2.55
C ILE A 156 11.34 -9.11 -2.28
N THR A 157 11.54 -9.47 -1.01
CA THR A 157 11.80 -10.83 -0.55
C THR A 157 10.61 -11.42 0.19
N SER A 158 9.89 -10.60 0.96
CA SER A 158 8.70 -11.03 1.69
C SER A 158 7.73 -9.89 1.96
N ILE A 159 6.48 -10.29 2.23
CA ILE A 159 5.44 -9.43 2.79
C ILE A 159 5.07 -9.95 4.18
N ILE A 160 5.00 -9.03 5.15
CA ILE A 160 4.61 -9.33 6.53
C ILE A 160 3.29 -8.62 6.80
N TYR A 161 2.29 -9.33 7.31
CA TYR A 161 0.97 -8.77 7.58
C TYR A 161 0.40 -9.30 8.89
N GLU A 162 -0.64 -8.65 9.40
CA GLU A 162 -1.31 -9.04 10.63
C GLU A 162 -2.25 -10.23 10.41
N ASN A 163 -2.19 -11.21 11.30
CA ASN A 163 -3.09 -12.36 11.32
C ASN A 163 -3.92 -12.44 12.62
N ASP A 164 -4.02 -11.33 13.35
CA ASP A 164 -4.84 -11.23 14.55
C ASP A 164 -6.33 -11.47 14.21
N PRO A 165 -6.95 -12.52 14.79
CA PRO A 165 -8.36 -12.81 14.60
C PRO A 165 -9.30 -11.80 15.26
N GLU A 166 -8.83 -10.73 15.90
CA GLU A 166 -9.64 -9.62 16.40
C GLU A 166 -9.66 -8.39 15.47
N GLU A 167 -8.68 -8.27 14.56
CA GLU A 167 -8.48 -7.15 13.62
C GLU A 167 -9.48 -7.13 12.44
N LYS A 168 -9.62 -6.03 11.71
CA LYS A 168 -10.68 -5.90 10.67
C LYS A 168 -10.40 -6.68 9.38
N TRP A 169 -9.19 -7.20 9.19
CA TRP A 169 -8.71 -7.84 7.94
C TRP A 169 -8.61 -9.37 8.06
N LYS A 170 -9.50 -10.00 8.83
CA LYS A 170 -9.44 -11.44 9.20
C LYS A 170 -9.53 -12.41 8.01
N ASP A 171 -10.16 -11.99 6.93
CA ASP A 171 -10.44 -12.86 5.79
C ASP A 171 -9.48 -12.62 4.61
N ALA A 172 -8.53 -11.70 4.74
CA ALA A 172 -7.54 -11.45 3.70
C ALA A 172 -6.41 -12.48 3.77
N ASP A 173 -6.18 -13.18 2.66
CA ASP A 173 -5.04 -14.08 2.52
C ASP A 173 -3.79 -13.32 2.01
N ALA A 174 -2.67 -14.03 1.93
CA ALA A 174 -1.41 -13.45 1.47
C ALA A 174 -1.49 -12.84 0.05
N GLU A 175 -2.31 -13.40 -0.85
CA GLU A 175 -2.43 -12.89 -2.22
C GLU A 175 -3.21 -11.59 -2.27
N GLU A 176 -4.22 -11.44 -1.41
CA GLU A 176 -4.92 -10.17 -1.25
C GLU A 176 -3.99 -9.06 -0.74
N TYR A 177 -3.12 -9.37 0.24
CA TYR A 177 -2.11 -8.42 0.71
C TYR A 177 -1.10 -8.05 -0.39
N LYS A 178 -0.63 -9.01 -1.19
CA LYS A 178 0.25 -8.73 -2.35
C LYS A 178 -0.47 -7.88 -3.39
N ARG A 179 -1.75 -8.14 -3.67
CA ARG A 179 -2.58 -7.34 -4.58
C ARG A 179 -2.68 -5.90 -4.09
N VAL A 180 -3.05 -5.70 -2.81
CA VAL A 180 -3.11 -4.37 -2.19
C VAL A 180 -1.74 -3.69 -2.23
N ALA A 181 -0.65 -4.39 -1.93
CA ALA A 181 0.70 -3.84 -2.00
C ALA A 181 1.07 -3.34 -3.40
N ARG A 182 0.76 -4.10 -4.46
CA ARG A 182 0.95 -3.66 -5.86
C ARG A 182 0.15 -2.39 -6.15
N GLU A 183 -1.12 -2.38 -5.78
CA GLU A 183 -2.01 -1.24 -6.03
C GLU A 183 -1.57 0.02 -5.30
N VAL A 184 -1.18 -0.09 -4.02
CA VAL A 184 -0.70 1.06 -3.24
C VAL A 184 0.64 1.55 -3.81
N CYS A 185 1.57 0.66 -4.11
CA CYS A 185 2.85 1.07 -4.70
C CYS A 185 2.64 1.79 -6.03
N TRP A 186 1.76 1.27 -6.89
CA TRP A 186 1.49 1.88 -8.18
C TRP A 186 0.78 3.23 -8.03
N TRP A 187 -0.27 3.29 -7.21
CA TRP A 187 -1.14 4.46 -7.15
C TRP A 187 -0.58 5.57 -6.26
N VAL A 188 -0.04 5.20 -5.11
CA VAL A 188 0.41 6.15 -4.08
C VAL A 188 1.87 6.51 -4.28
N LEU A 189 2.73 5.53 -4.56
CA LEU A 189 4.18 5.74 -4.69
C LEU A 189 4.65 5.92 -6.14
N ASN A 190 3.77 5.71 -7.12
CA ASN A 190 4.11 5.70 -8.55
C ASN A 190 5.16 4.63 -8.91
N VAL A 191 5.11 3.47 -8.24
CA VAL A 191 6.02 2.33 -8.40
C VAL A 191 5.26 1.10 -8.90
N ARG A 192 5.69 0.51 -10.02
CA ARG A 192 5.07 -0.69 -10.58
C ARG A 192 5.84 -1.94 -10.18
N LEU A 193 5.28 -2.72 -9.28
CA LEU A 193 5.83 -4.00 -8.83
C LEU A 193 5.40 -5.15 -9.75
N GLY A 194 6.34 -5.96 -10.24
CA GLY A 194 6.05 -7.19 -11.00
C GLY A 194 5.43 -6.96 -12.40
N ALA A 195 5.70 -5.80 -13.01
CA ALA A 195 5.13 -5.46 -14.32
C ALA A 195 5.62 -6.36 -15.47
N GLU A 196 6.81 -6.97 -15.33
CA GLU A 196 7.34 -7.89 -16.34
C GLU A 196 6.65 -9.26 -16.27
N ASP A 197 6.30 -9.73 -15.07
CA ASP A 197 5.62 -11.03 -14.87
C ASP A 197 4.19 -11.03 -15.44
N LEU A 198 3.46 -9.92 -15.33
CA LEU A 198 2.10 -9.80 -15.89
C LEU A 198 2.08 -9.84 -17.43
N VAL A 199 3.14 -9.35 -18.09
CA VAL A 199 3.26 -9.42 -19.55
C VAL A 199 3.62 -10.84 -19.97
N ILE A 200 4.55 -11.48 -19.25
CA ILE A 200 4.97 -12.85 -19.54
C ILE A 200 3.82 -13.84 -19.29
N GLU A 201 3.11 -13.77 -18.16
CA GLU A 201 1.96 -14.64 -17.89
C GLU A 201 0.83 -14.43 -18.91
N LYS A 202 0.57 -13.19 -19.34
CA LYS A 202 -0.42 -12.92 -20.39
C LYS A 202 0.01 -13.48 -21.75
N LEU A 203 1.30 -13.39 -22.10
CA LEU A 203 1.85 -13.98 -23.32
C LEU A 203 1.85 -15.51 -23.27
N LEU A 204 2.21 -16.11 -22.13
CA LEU A 204 2.19 -17.56 -21.92
C LEU A 204 0.75 -18.11 -21.92
N GLY A 205 -0.20 -17.38 -21.35
CA GLY A 205 -1.63 -17.70 -21.42
C GLY A 205 -2.15 -17.67 -22.86
N LEU A 206 -1.80 -16.65 -23.64
CA LEU A 206 -2.16 -16.55 -25.06
C LEU A 206 -1.54 -17.68 -25.90
N LEU A 207 -0.30 -18.08 -25.60
CA LEU A 207 0.35 -19.20 -26.28
C LEU A 207 -0.34 -20.54 -25.98
N ARG A 208 -0.75 -20.79 -24.73
CA ARG A 208 -1.47 -22.02 -24.35
C ARG A 208 -2.82 -22.15 -25.04
N VAL A 209 -3.58 -21.05 -25.15
CA VAL A 209 -4.87 -21.04 -25.87
C VAL A 209 -4.68 -21.41 -27.35
N SER A 210 -3.60 -20.95 -27.99
CA SER A 210 -3.33 -21.26 -29.40
C SER A 210 -2.94 -22.73 -29.66
N GLU A 211 -2.33 -23.42 -28.70
CA GLU A 211 -1.97 -24.84 -28.81
C GLU A 211 -3.19 -25.76 -28.63
N GLU A 212 -4.17 -25.35 -27.81
CA GLU A 212 -5.40 -26.09 -27.56
C GLU A 212 -6.37 -26.02 -28.74
N GLU A 213 -6.54 -24.84 -29.35
CA GLU A 213 -7.35 -24.65 -30.57
C GLU A 213 -6.79 -25.44 -31.77
N SER A 214 -5.47 -25.61 -31.85
CA SER A 214 -4.83 -26.40 -32.90
C SER A 214 -5.02 -27.91 -32.75
N ARG A 215 -5.27 -28.39 -31.51
CA ARG A 215 -5.51 -29.80 -31.20
C ARG A 215 -6.96 -30.24 -31.41
N GLU A 216 -7.92 -29.34 -31.22
CA GLU A 216 -9.34 -29.65 -31.48
C GLU A 216 -9.72 -29.56 -32.98
N ALA A 217 -8.86 -28.94 -33.80
CA ALA A 217 -9.05 -28.81 -35.25
C ALA A 217 -8.44 -29.97 -36.08
N SER A 218 -7.84 -30.98 -35.44
CA SER A 218 -7.25 -32.19 -36.08
C SER A 218 -8.02 -33.45 -35.70
#